data_AF-A0A920ITB3-F1
#
_entry.id   AF-A0A920ITB3-F1
#
_cell.length_a   1.000
_cell.length_b   1.000
_cell.length_c   1.000
_cell.angle_alpha   90.00
_cell.angle_beta   90.00
_cell.angle_gamma   90.00
#
_symmetry.space_group_name_H-M   'P 1'
#
loop_
_entity.id
_entity.type
_entity.pdbx_description
1 polymer ?
#
loop_
_entity_poly.entity_id
_entity_poly.type
_entity_poly.pdbx_seq_one_letter_code
_entity_poly.pdbx_strand_id
1 'polypeptide(L)'
;MSKVLLFLLFTFLSLLIFYSPNLYRLYKLANLYNEDKISHNFINMEDFFHTSNPIPASKSPYVFEKSLLDLPETYTFEGQELNLNEGLKYFNTDGLIILHDTKCFMSNIGMEMINIASISHGL
;
A
#
# COMPACT_ATOMS: atom_id res chain seq x y z
N MET A 1 -39.62 27.84 21.95
CA MET A 1 -39.43 26.68 21.05
C MET A 1 -38.34 26.93 20.01
N SER A 2 -38.44 27.97 19.16
CA SER A 2 -37.39 28.28 18.15
C SER A 2 -35.96 28.45 18.72
N LYS A 3 -35.79 29.15 19.84
CA LYS A 3 -34.46 29.35 20.48
C LYS A 3 -33.82 28.05 21.00
N VAL A 4 -34.63 27.14 21.52
CA VAL A 4 -34.18 25.82 22.01
C VAL A 4 -33.76 24.96 20.82
N LEU A 5 -34.54 24.98 19.73
CA LEU A 5 -34.23 24.25 18.51
C LEU A 5 -32.95 24.77 17.83
N LEU A 6 -32.74 26.09 17.85
CA LEU A 6 -31.54 26.73 17.31
C LEU A 6 -30.30 26.40 18.15
N PHE A 7 -30.44 26.33 19.48
CA PHE A 7 -29.38 25.87 20.37
C PHE A 7 -29.02 24.40 20.11
N LEU A 8 -30.04 23.53 19.97
CA LEU A 8 -29.84 22.11 19.69
C LEU A 8 -29.17 21.88 18.33
N LEU A 9 -29.55 22.65 17.32
CA LEU A 9 -28.91 22.64 16.00
C LEU A 9 -27.44 23.08 16.08
N PHE A 10 -27.14 24.13 16.84
CA PHE A 10 -25.77 24.61 17.04
C PHE A 10 -24.90 23.59 17.78
N THR A 11 -25.44 22.96 18.83
CA THR A 11 -24.76 21.88 19.55
C THR A 11 -24.47 20.69 18.63
N PHE A 12 -25.45 20.29 17.81
CA PHE A 12 -25.27 19.22 16.84
C PHE A 12 -24.21 19.55 15.79
N LEU A 13 -24.20 20.78 15.27
CA LEU A 13 -23.22 21.23 14.27
C LEU A 13 -21.81 21.29 14.87
N SER A 14 -21.68 21.76 16.11
CA SER A 14 -20.41 21.78 16.84
C SER A 14 -19.87 20.36 17.03
N LEU A 15 -20.71 19.41 17.46
CA LEU A 15 -20.35 18.00 17.55
C LEU A 15 -19.88 17.47 16.20
N LEU A 16 -20.60 17.77 15.11
CA LEU A 16 -20.23 17.32 13.77
C LEU A 16 -18.82 17.78 13.37
N ILE A 17 -18.48 19.05 13.65
CA ILE A 17 -17.16 19.62 13.35
C ILE A 17 -16.07 18.91 14.17
N PHE A 18 -16.27 18.73 15.48
CA PHE A 18 -15.33 18.05 16.36
C PHE A 18 -15.10 16.58 15.99
N TYR A 19 -16.16 15.86 15.60
CA TYR A 19 -16.07 14.43 15.25
C TYR A 19 -15.79 14.18 13.75
N SER A 20 -15.84 15.20 12.90
CA SER A 20 -15.57 15.09 11.45
C SER A 20 -14.25 14.41 11.11
N PRO A 21 -13.11 14.64 11.81
CA PRO A 21 -11.85 14.00 11.45
C PRO A 21 -11.88 12.49 11.70
N ASN A 22 -12.58 12.06 12.76
CA ASN A 22 -12.72 10.65 13.10
C ASN A 22 -13.63 9.92 12.09
N LEU A 23 -14.71 10.56 11.63
CA LEU A 23 -15.59 10.03 10.59
C LEU A 23 -14.86 9.88 9.25
N TYR A 24 -14.04 10.88 8.88
CA TYR A 24 -13.22 10.81 7.67
C TYR A 24 -12.19 9.67 7.73
N ARG A 25 -11.52 9.49 8.88
CA ARG A 25 -10.59 8.38 9.09
C ARG A 25 -11.29 7.03 9.00
N LEU A 26 -12.49 6.89 9.59
CA LEU A 26 -13.29 5.67 9.50
C LEU A 26 -13.71 5.37 8.05
N TYR A 27 -14.11 6.38 7.30
CA TYR A 27 -14.44 6.23 5.88
C TYR A 27 -13.23 5.77 5.06
N LYS A 28 -12.05 6.36 5.28
CA LYS A 28 -10.79 5.92 4.64
C LYS A 28 -10.46 4.46 4.97
N LEU A 29 -10.58 4.06 6.25
CA LEU A 29 -10.37 2.67 6.69
C LEU A 29 -11.33 1.68 6.03
N ALA A 30 -12.62 2.02 5.98
CA ALA A 30 -13.64 1.16 5.38
C ALA A 30 -13.41 0.94 3.88
N ASN A 31 -12.87 1.95 3.18
CA ASN A 31 -12.59 1.90 1.74
C ASN A 31 -11.16 1.42 1.41
N LEU A 32 -10.32 1.14 2.41
CA LEU A 32 -8.92 0.75 2.20
C LEU A 32 -8.80 -0.55 1.41
N TYR A 33 -9.70 -1.50 1.70
CA TYR A 33 -9.76 -2.84 1.10
C TYR A 33 -10.67 -2.93 -0.13
N ASN A 34 -11.14 -1.80 -0.67
CA ASN A 34 -11.92 -1.83 -1.90
C ASN A 34 -11.08 -2.43 -3.03
N GLU A 35 -11.59 -3.49 -3.66
CA GLU A 35 -10.89 -4.31 -4.66
C GLU A 35 -10.26 -3.46 -5.77
N ASP A 36 -11.00 -2.49 -6.30
CA ASP A 36 -10.56 -1.62 -7.40
C ASP A 36 -9.44 -0.62 -7.02
N LYS A 37 -9.18 -0.43 -5.72
CA LYS A 37 -8.27 0.61 -5.21
C LYS A 37 -7.23 0.09 -4.23
N ILE A 38 -7.21 -1.22 -3.97
CA ILE A 38 -6.37 -1.79 -2.91
C ILE A 38 -4.87 -1.53 -3.16
N SER A 39 -4.35 -1.78 -4.36
CA SER A 39 -2.94 -1.50 -4.70
C SER A 39 -2.59 -0.01 -4.48
N HIS A 40 -3.41 0.90 -5.03
CA HIS A 40 -3.19 2.33 -4.88
C HIS A 40 -3.27 2.79 -3.41
N ASN A 41 -4.25 2.30 -2.66
CA ASN A 41 -4.42 2.64 -1.24
C ASN A 41 -3.25 2.14 -0.38
N PHE A 42 -2.70 0.97 -0.70
CA PHE A 42 -1.58 0.39 0.04
C PHE A 42 -0.25 1.05 -0.28
N ILE A 43 0.02 1.41 -1.54
CA ILE A 43 1.23 2.16 -1.92
C ILE A 43 1.22 3.55 -1.27
N ASN A 44 0.07 4.24 -1.29
CA ASN A 44 -0.06 5.60 -0.75
C ASN A 44 -0.44 5.63 0.74
N MET A 45 -0.01 4.64 1.54
CA MET A 45 -0.44 4.52 2.95
C MET A 45 -0.07 5.75 3.80
N GLU A 46 0.99 6.47 3.42
CA GLU A 46 1.40 7.74 4.06
C GLU A 46 0.30 8.81 4.03
N ASP A 47 -0.49 8.86 2.96
CA ASP A 47 -1.61 9.80 2.79
C ASP A 47 -2.86 9.38 3.60
N PHE A 48 -2.92 8.11 4.02
CA PHE A 48 -4.04 7.55 4.77
C PHE A 48 -3.80 7.58 6.28
N PHE A 49 -2.55 7.47 6.73
CA PHE A 49 -2.19 7.43 8.14
C PHE A 49 -0.96 8.28 8.44
N HIS A 50 -1.16 9.43 9.10
CA HIS A 50 -0.06 10.32 9.53
C HIS A 50 0.70 9.82 10.77
N THR A 51 0.67 8.51 11.08
CA THR A 51 0.94 8.01 12.44
C THR A 51 2.33 7.45 12.67
N SER A 52 3.23 7.45 11.67
CA SER A 52 4.61 6.98 11.88
C SER A 52 5.62 8.03 11.49
N ASN A 53 6.53 8.33 12.40
CA ASN A 53 7.78 9.00 12.04
C ASN A 53 8.50 8.16 10.97
N PRO A 54 9.06 8.76 9.91
CA PRO A 54 9.79 8.03 8.91
C PRO A 54 10.92 7.22 9.56
N ILE A 55 11.03 5.93 9.21
CA ILE A 55 12.18 5.13 9.61
C ILE A 55 13.35 5.55 8.70
N PRO A 56 14.42 6.16 9.24
CA PRO A 56 15.53 6.60 8.41
C PRO A 56 16.26 5.39 7.83
N ALA A 57 16.68 5.48 6.58
CA ALA A 57 17.52 4.48 5.95
C ALA A 57 18.85 4.32 6.72
N SER A 58 19.45 3.12 6.64
CA SER A 58 20.77 2.86 7.22
C SER A 58 21.82 3.80 6.62
N LYS A 59 22.73 4.29 7.47
CA LYS A 59 23.88 5.11 7.04
C LYS A 59 24.90 4.30 6.22
N SER A 60 24.90 2.98 6.35
CA SER A 60 25.78 2.06 5.61
C SER A 60 24.93 0.89 5.08
N PRO A 61 24.23 1.09 3.95
CA PRO A 61 23.45 0.03 3.34
C PRO A 61 24.37 -0.97 2.62
N TYR A 62 24.02 -2.25 2.67
CA TYR A 62 24.60 -3.23 1.76
C TYR A 62 23.97 -3.04 0.37
N VAL A 63 24.80 -2.84 -0.65
CA VAL A 63 24.34 -2.66 -2.03
C VAL A 63 24.49 -3.98 -2.76
N PHE A 64 23.37 -4.57 -3.16
CA PHE A 64 23.38 -5.77 -4.00
C PHE A 64 23.97 -5.46 -5.38
N GLU A 65 24.76 -6.39 -5.92
CA GLU A 65 25.16 -6.35 -7.32
C GLU A 65 23.90 -6.50 -8.19
N LYS A 66 23.58 -5.46 -8.94
CA LYS A 66 22.41 -5.43 -9.83
C LYS A 66 22.77 -6.15 -11.11
N SER A 67 22.06 -7.23 -11.41
CA SER A 67 22.07 -7.83 -12.73
C SER A 67 20.69 -7.62 -13.34
N LEU A 68 20.64 -6.89 -14.46
CA LEU A 68 19.43 -6.83 -15.27
C LEU A 68 19.26 -8.21 -15.91
N LEU A 69 18.30 -8.98 -15.41
CA LEU A 69 17.79 -10.16 -16.10
C LEU A 69 16.50 -9.74 -16.77
N ASP A 70 16.40 -10.01 -18.07
CA ASP A 70 15.12 -9.96 -18.75
C ASP A 70 14.24 -11.07 -18.16
N LEU A 71 13.03 -10.69 -17.74
CA LEU A 71 12.06 -11.67 -17.28
C LEU A 71 11.67 -12.58 -18.46
N PRO A 72 11.51 -13.90 -18.23
CA PRO A 72 10.98 -14.78 -19.27
C PRO A 72 9.54 -14.38 -19.60
N GLU A 73 9.13 -14.58 -20.86
CA GLU A 73 7.75 -14.30 -21.28
C GLU A 73 6.74 -15.25 -20.62
N THR A 74 7.17 -16.48 -20.32
CA THR A 74 6.32 -17.54 -19.77
C THR A 74 6.94 -18.21 -18.53
N TYR A 75 6.09 -18.82 -17.71
CA TYR A 75 6.47 -19.68 -16.59
C TYR A 75 5.55 -20.89 -16.51
N THR A 76 6.05 -22.00 -15.96
CA THR A 76 5.23 -23.20 -15.76
C THR A 76 4.62 -23.21 -14.36
N PHE A 77 3.30 -23.37 -14.29
CA PHE A 77 2.56 -23.53 -13.04
C PHE A 77 1.55 -24.65 -13.21
N GLU A 78 1.57 -25.63 -12.29
CA GLU A 78 0.68 -26.81 -12.33
C GLU A 78 0.67 -27.57 -13.68
N GLY A 79 1.83 -27.61 -14.35
CA GLY A 79 1.99 -28.28 -15.64
C GLY A 79 1.45 -27.51 -16.84
N GLN A 80 0.97 -26.28 -16.64
CA GLN A 80 0.55 -25.36 -17.71
C GLN A 80 1.60 -24.28 -17.92
N GLU A 81 1.85 -23.91 -19.17
CA GLU A 81 2.68 -22.76 -19.51
C GLU A 81 1.81 -21.50 -19.52
N LEU A 82 2.15 -20.53 -18.67
CA LEU A 82 1.39 -19.31 -18.44
C LEU A 82 2.24 -18.09 -18.80
N ASN A 83 1.59 -17.02 -19.24
CA ASN A 83 2.27 -15.75 -19.51
C ASN A 83 2.60 -15.05 -18.18
N LEU A 84 3.86 -14.63 -18.03
CA LEU A 84 4.32 -13.98 -16.81
C LEU A 84 3.63 -12.62 -16.57
N ASN A 85 3.48 -11.79 -17.61
CA ASN A 85 2.85 -10.48 -17.47
C ASN A 85 1.36 -10.61 -17.10
N GLU A 86 0.67 -11.62 -17.63
CA GLU A 86 -0.72 -11.92 -17.23
C GLU A 86 -0.78 -12.37 -15.77
N GLY A 87 0.15 -13.22 -15.31
CA GLY A 87 0.25 -13.61 -13.91
C GLY A 87 0.50 -12.42 -12.98
N LEU A 88 1.48 -11.58 -13.30
CA LEU A 88 1.78 -10.38 -12.52
C LEU A 88 0.58 -9.44 -12.42
N LYS A 89 -0.17 -9.27 -13.53
CA LYS A 89 -1.40 -8.47 -13.55
C LYS A 89 -2.52 -9.13 -12.75
N TYR A 90 -2.70 -10.44 -12.87
CA TYR A 90 -3.73 -11.21 -12.13
C TYR A 90 -3.53 -11.09 -10.62
N PHE A 91 -2.28 -11.14 -10.16
CA PHE A 91 -1.93 -11.00 -8.74
C PHE A 91 -1.80 -9.55 -8.26
N ASN A 92 -2.13 -8.55 -9.09
CA ASN A 92 -1.94 -7.13 -8.79
C ASN A 92 -0.51 -6.82 -8.27
N THR A 93 0.50 -7.38 -8.93
CA THR A 93 1.90 -7.25 -8.50
C THR A 93 2.46 -5.89 -8.89
N ASP A 94 2.71 -5.05 -7.87
CA ASP A 94 3.27 -3.70 -8.04
C ASP A 94 4.82 -3.69 -8.07
N GLY A 95 5.48 -4.75 -7.59
CA GLY A 95 6.94 -4.89 -7.63
C GLY A 95 7.41 -6.32 -7.42
N LEU A 96 8.48 -6.72 -8.13
CA LEU A 96 9.09 -8.06 -8.06
C LEU A 96 10.61 -7.99 -7.95
N ILE A 97 11.15 -8.62 -6.92
CA ILE A 97 12.59 -8.73 -6.67
C ILE A 97 12.96 -10.21 -6.51
N ILE A 98 13.99 -10.66 -7.23
CA ILE A 98 14.54 -12.02 -7.12
C ILE A 98 15.98 -11.91 -6.60
N LEU A 99 16.24 -12.53 -5.45
CA LEU A 99 17.57 -12.59 -4.84
C LEU A 99 18.13 -14.00 -4.98
N HIS A 100 19.32 -14.14 -5.58
CA HIS A 100 20.01 -15.42 -5.72
C HIS A 100 21.52 -15.23 -5.60
N ASP A 101 22.16 -15.98 -4.70
CA ASP A 101 23.62 -15.98 -4.50
C ASP A 101 24.26 -14.58 -4.48
N THR A 102 23.72 -13.66 -3.68
CA THR A 102 24.15 -12.25 -3.53
C THR A 102 23.86 -11.31 -4.71
N LYS A 103 23.30 -11.84 -5.80
CA LYS A 103 22.84 -11.05 -6.95
C LYS A 103 21.38 -10.69 -6.78
N CYS A 104 21.08 -9.42 -7.06
CA CYS A 104 19.71 -8.94 -7.15
C CYS A 104 19.32 -8.87 -8.62
N PHE A 105 18.33 -9.67 -8.99
CA PHE A 105 17.66 -9.61 -10.27
C PHE A 105 16.35 -8.85 -10.07
N MET A 106 16.25 -7.71 -10.74
CA MET A 106 15.14 -6.78 -10.55
C MET A 106 14.46 -6.55 -11.88
N SER A 107 13.18 -6.89 -11.94
CA SER A 107 12.33 -6.47 -13.04
C SER A 107 11.84 -5.06 -12.77
N ASN A 108 11.80 -4.23 -13.81
CA ASN A 108 11.54 -2.80 -13.73
C ASN A 108 10.05 -2.48 -13.56
N ILE A 109 9.43 -2.97 -12.49
CA ILE A 109 8.05 -2.67 -12.11
C ILE A 109 8.10 -1.89 -10.80
N GLY A 110 7.87 -0.57 -10.89
CA GLY A 110 7.60 0.34 -9.77
C GLY A 110 8.63 0.36 -8.63
N MET A 111 9.67 1.19 -8.74
CA MET A 111 10.50 1.56 -7.58
C MET A 111 9.80 2.62 -6.73
N GLU A 112 8.73 2.25 -6.04
CA GLU A 112 8.11 3.07 -4.99
C GLU A 112 8.07 2.30 -3.67
N MET A 113 7.87 2.99 -2.55
CA MET A 113 7.75 2.33 -1.25
C MET A 113 6.45 1.52 -1.20
N ILE A 114 6.57 0.19 -1.23
CA ILE A 114 5.43 -0.72 -1.17
C ILE A 114 5.14 -1.08 0.28
N ASN A 115 3.87 -1.00 0.68
CA ASN A 115 3.44 -1.43 2.01
C ASN A 115 3.47 -2.96 2.13
N ILE A 116 4.24 -3.46 3.10
CA ILE A 116 4.47 -4.89 3.37
C ILE A 116 3.62 -5.38 4.55
N ALA A 117 2.30 -5.30 4.43
CA ALA A 117 1.31 -5.47 5.50
C ALA A 117 1.62 -6.57 6.55
N SER A 118 1.94 -7.81 6.12
CA SER A 118 2.17 -8.96 7.02
C SER A 118 3.64 -9.33 7.26
N ILE A 119 4.59 -8.72 6.56
CA ILE A 119 6.02 -9.06 6.69
C ILE A 119 6.65 -8.36 7.93
N SER A 120 6.02 -7.29 8.41
CA SER A 120 6.49 -6.52 9.58
C SER A 120 6.42 -7.25 10.92
N HIS A 121 5.70 -8.37 11.02
CA HIS A 121 5.52 -9.13 12.26
C HIS A 121 6.72 -10.03 12.64
N GLY A 122 7.76 -10.10 11.80
CA GLY A 122 8.92 -10.98 11.99
C GLY A 122 10.29 -10.30 12.04
N LEU A 123 10.33 -8.95 12.14
CA LEU A 123 11.57 -8.16 12.25
C LEU A 123 11.74 -7.56 13.64
#